data_AF-A0AAJ4D4J0-F1
#
_entry.id   AF-A0AAJ4D4J0-F1
#
_cell.length_a   1.000
_cell.length_b   1.000
_cell.length_c   1.000
_cell.angle_alpha   90.00
_cell.angle_beta   90.00
_cell.angle_gamma   90.00
#
_symmetry.space_group_name_H-M   'P 1'
#
loop_
_entity.id
_entity.type
_entity.pdbx_description
1 polymer ?
#
loop_
_entity_poly.entity_id
_entity_poly.type
_entity_poly.pdbx_seq_one_letter_code
_entity_poly.pdbx_strand_id
1 'polypeptide(L)'
;MDKALLHEMITELQQRTKAGELGRIQRIEEITALADAYFDAVGEHPDTIALERMANLIIYEELSDTNKNKMKNDEYPIMSDRMEKTRRSGETSEKMAEEYDKFGKYQGKPVRRRLSTYEGIQVDRRAKARNKERRVKYSDFVKGKTPGQFTVNIATGEKIIH
;
A
#
# COMPACT_ATOMS: atom_id res chain seq x y z
N MET A 1 -23.93 -22.60 -25.00
CA MET A 1 -23.44 -21.99 -23.75
C MET A 1 -22.67 -20.75 -24.15
N ASP A 2 -23.02 -19.60 -23.60
CA ASP A 2 -22.34 -18.35 -23.95
C ASP A 2 -21.25 -18.01 -22.93
N LYS A 3 -20.27 -17.21 -23.33
CA LYS A 3 -19.17 -16.79 -22.44
C LYS A 3 -19.67 -16.11 -21.15
N ALA A 4 -20.71 -15.31 -21.24
CA ALA A 4 -21.33 -14.67 -20.07
C ALA A 4 -21.91 -15.71 -19.11
N LEU A 5 -22.69 -16.65 -19.64
CA LEU A 5 -23.26 -17.75 -18.86
C LEU A 5 -22.18 -18.59 -18.18
N LEU A 6 -21.07 -18.87 -18.88
CA LEU A 6 -19.94 -19.59 -18.28
C LEU A 6 -19.38 -18.84 -17.06
N HIS A 7 -19.16 -17.54 -17.17
CA HIS A 7 -18.65 -16.76 -16.03
C HIS A 7 -19.64 -16.67 -14.87
N GLU A 8 -20.94 -16.67 -15.13
CA GLU A 8 -21.99 -16.74 -14.10
C GLU A 8 -21.93 -18.09 -13.37
N MET A 9 -21.92 -19.20 -14.12
CA MET A 9 -21.80 -20.56 -13.56
C MET A 9 -20.53 -20.74 -12.71
N ILE A 10 -19.38 -20.22 -13.17
CA ILE A 10 -18.14 -20.21 -12.37
C ILE A 10 -18.32 -19.42 -11.07
N THR A 11 -19.09 -18.34 -11.09
CA THR A 11 -19.36 -17.51 -9.91
C THR A 11 -20.24 -18.26 -8.91
N GLU A 12 -21.25 -18.98 -9.37
CA GLU A 12 -22.09 -19.84 -8.53
C GLU A 12 -21.30 -20.98 -7.89
N LEU A 13 -20.47 -21.68 -8.68
CA LEU A 13 -19.53 -22.68 -8.19
C LEU A 13 -18.60 -22.12 -7.10
N GLN A 14 -18.11 -20.90 -7.31
CA GLN A 14 -17.27 -20.22 -6.33
C GLN A 14 -18.03 -19.92 -5.03
N GLN A 15 -19.29 -19.51 -5.10
CA GLN A 15 -20.12 -19.26 -3.91
C GLN A 15 -20.37 -20.54 -3.12
N ARG A 16 -20.79 -21.62 -3.79
CA ARG A 16 -21.00 -22.95 -3.17
C ARG A 16 -19.73 -23.49 -2.53
N THR A 17 -18.59 -23.30 -3.19
CA THR A 17 -17.28 -23.68 -2.67
C THR A 17 -16.92 -22.89 -1.41
N LYS A 18 -17.14 -21.57 -1.40
CA LYS A 18 -16.92 -20.72 -0.23
C LYS A 18 -17.85 -21.06 0.94
N ALA A 19 -19.07 -21.49 0.65
CA ALA A 19 -20.03 -21.95 1.64
C ALA A 19 -19.68 -23.32 2.24
N GLY A 20 -18.72 -24.04 1.65
CA GLY A 20 -18.31 -25.38 2.09
C GLY A 20 -19.25 -26.50 1.62
N GLU A 21 -20.13 -26.23 0.66
CA GLU A 21 -21.11 -27.18 0.12
C GLU A 21 -20.47 -28.20 -0.84
N LEU A 22 -19.30 -27.87 -1.39
CA LEU A 22 -18.60 -28.67 -2.39
C LEU A 22 -17.24 -29.13 -1.89
N GLY A 23 -17.06 -30.46 -1.83
CA GLY A 23 -15.76 -31.08 -1.63
C GLY A 23 -14.87 -30.97 -2.88
N ARG A 24 -13.56 -31.18 -2.73
CA ARG A 24 -12.58 -31.06 -3.82
C ARG A 24 -12.91 -31.92 -5.05
N ILE A 25 -13.25 -33.19 -4.83
CA ILE A 25 -13.53 -34.14 -5.92
C ILE A 25 -14.76 -33.71 -6.71
N GLN A 26 -15.87 -33.43 -6.02
CA GLN A 26 -17.12 -32.96 -6.64
C GLN A 26 -16.91 -31.66 -7.41
N ARG A 27 -16.12 -30.72 -6.86
CA ARG A 27 -15.79 -29.48 -7.54
C ARG A 27 -15.00 -29.72 -8.83
N ILE A 28 -14.04 -30.65 -8.84
CA ILE A 28 -13.30 -31.01 -10.05
C ILE A 28 -14.24 -31.60 -11.10
N GLU A 29 -15.16 -32.48 -10.69
CA GLU A 29 -16.15 -33.07 -11.60
C GLU A 29 -17.08 -32.01 -12.19
N GLU A 30 -17.64 -31.12 -11.36
CA GLU A 30 -18.53 -30.04 -11.83
C GLU A 30 -17.79 -29.06 -12.77
N ILE A 31 -16.53 -28.71 -12.46
CA ILE A 31 -15.69 -27.86 -13.33
C ILE A 31 -15.39 -28.54 -14.66
N THR A 32 -15.08 -29.84 -14.63
CA THR A 32 -14.80 -30.61 -15.86
C THR A 32 -16.04 -30.67 -16.74
N ALA A 33 -17.19 -31.01 -16.16
CA ALA A 33 -18.48 -31.03 -16.86
C ALA A 33 -18.83 -29.64 -17.43
N LEU A 34 -18.54 -28.56 -16.70
CA LEU A 34 -18.75 -27.19 -17.17
C LEU A 34 -17.87 -26.84 -18.38
N ALA A 35 -16.60 -27.24 -18.35
CA ALA A 35 -15.65 -27.00 -19.44
C ALA A 35 -16.03 -27.81 -20.69
N ASP A 36 -16.43 -29.08 -20.52
CA ASP A 36 -16.89 -29.94 -21.61
C ASP A 36 -18.18 -29.40 -22.23
N ALA A 37 -19.16 -29.00 -21.40
CA ALA A 37 -20.42 -28.41 -21.89
C ALA A 37 -20.19 -27.09 -22.65
N TYR A 38 -19.18 -26.30 -22.27
CA TYR A 38 -18.79 -25.12 -23.03
C TYR A 38 -18.17 -25.50 -24.38
N PHE A 39 -17.24 -26.46 -24.38
CA PHE A 39 -16.57 -26.95 -25.59
C PHE A 39 -17.57 -27.55 -26.58
N ASP A 40 -18.52 -28.36 -26.12
CA ASP A 40 -19.56 -28.95 -26.97
C ASP A 40 -20.47 -27.89 -27.61
N ALA A 41 -20.67 -26.75 -26.93
CA ALA A 41 -21.54 -25.69 -27.42
C ALA A 41 -20.84 -24.70 -28.36
N VAL A 42 -19.57 -24.39 -28.13
CA VAL A 42 -18.82 -23.35 -28.86
C VAL A 42 -17.83 -23.95 -29.86
N GLY A 43 -17.36 -25.17 -29.63
CA GLY A 43 -16.30 -25.84 -30.39
C GLY A 43 -14.88 -25.36 -30.04
N GLU A 44 -14.75 -24.48 -29.03
CA GLU A 44 -13.48 -23.93 -28.57
C GLU A 44 -13.36 -24.06 -27.05
N HIS A 45 -12.13 -24.09 -26.55
CA HIS A 45 -11.88 -24.09 -25.12
C HIS A 45 -12.27 -22.76 -24.46
N PRO A 46 -12.62 -22.76 -23.16
CA PRO A 46 -12.85 -21.55 -22.39
C PRO A 46 -11.68 -20.56 -22.47
N ASP A 47 -11.99 -19.28 -22.33
CA ASP A 47 -10.96 -18.24 -22.35
C ASP A 47 -9.99 -18.36 -21.17
N THR A 48 -8.82 -17.74 -21.30
CA THR A 48 -7.76 -17.82 -20.28
C THR A 48 -8.24 -17.38 -18.90
N ILE A 49 -9.11 -16.36 -18.84
CA ILE A 49 -9.67 -15.84 -17.60
C ILE A 49 -10.61 -16.87 -16.95
N ALA A 50 -11.49 -17.52 -17.71
CA ALA A 50 -12.33 -18.59 -17.17
C ALA A 50 -11.50 -19.78 -16.69
N LEU A 51 -10.49 -20.19 -17.47
CA LEU A 51 -9.58 -21.28 -17.09
C LEU A 51 -8.84 -20.98 -15.78
N GLU A 52 -8.29 -19.77 -15.64
CA GLU A 52 -7.62 -19.34 -14.40
C GLU A 52 -8.58 -19.36 -13.20
N ARG A 53 -9.81 -18.88 -13.37
CA ARG A 53 -10.83 -18.92 -12.31
C ARG A 53 -11.17 -20.36 -11.91
N MET A 54 -11.34 -21.26 -12.87
CA MET A 54 -11.61 -22.67 -12.62
C MET A 54 -10.42 -23.37 -11.95
N ALA A 55 -9.19 -23.10 -12.39
CA ALA A 55 -7.98 -23.63 -11.77
C ALA A 55 -7.88 -23.19 -10.30
N ASN A 56 -8.09 -21.91 -10.01
CA ASN A 56 -8.09 -21.39 -8.64
C ASN A 56 -9.16 -22.03 -7.75
N LEU A 57 -10.30 -22.45 -8.32
CA LEU A 57 -11.33 -23.18 -7.60
C LEU A 57 -10.87 -24.61 -7.26
N ILE A 58 -10.14 -25.28 -8.15
CA ILE A 58 -9.62 -26.64 -7.89
C ILE A 58 -8.67 -26.66 -6.69
N ILE A 59 -7.83 -25.63 -6.53
CA ILE A 59 -6.86 -25.47 -5.43
C ILE A 59 -7.33 -24.46 -4.37
N TYR A 60 -8.64 -24.37 -4.17
CA TYR A 60 -9.24 -23.37 -3.29
C TYR A 60 -8.77 -23.51 -1.84
N GLU A 61 -8.66 -24.74 -1.34
CA GLU A 61 -8.22 -25.04 0.02
C GLU A 61 -6.81 -24.49 0.27
N GLU A 62 -5.90 -24.69 -0.68
CA GLU A 62 -4.55 -24.18 -0.58
C GLU A 62 -4.55 -22.66 -0.67
N LEU A 63 -5.27 -22.05 -1.60
CA LEU A 63 -5.27 -20.59 -1.76
C LEU A 63 -5.95 -19.84 -0.60
N SER A 64 -6.92 -20.48 0.05
CA SER A 64 -7.68 -19.90 1.17
C SER A 64 -7.04 -20.14 2.54
N ASP A 65 -6.16 -21.13 2.68
CA ASP A 65 -5.41 -21.33 3.92
C ASP A 65 -4.57 -20.08 4.25
N THR A 66 -4.83 -19.50 5.42
CA THR A 66 -4.19 -18.27 5.90
C THR A 66 -3.02 -18.51 6.85
N ASN A 67 -2.62 -19.76 7.05
CA ASN A 67 -1.54 -20.12 7.96
C ASN A 67 -0.23 -19.40 7.59
N LYS A 68 0.29 -18.61 8.55
CA LYS A 68 1.56 -17.87 8.38
C LYS A 68 2.75 -18.80 8.12
N ASN A 69 2.73 -20.00 8.70
CA ASN A 69 3.83 -20.97 8.61
C ASN A 69 3.63 -22.00 7.49
N LYS A 70 2.64 -21.81 6.61
CA LYS A 70 2.34 -22.71 5.49
C LYS A 70 3.59 -23.08 4.68
N MET A 71 4.41 -22.09 4.34
CA MET A 71 5.65 -22.28 3.57
C MET A 71 6.71 -23.15 4.24
N LYS A 72 6.62 -23.34 5.55
CA LYS A 72 7.56 -24.15 6.33
C LYS A 72 7.00 -25.53 6.66
N ASN A 73 5.69 -25.62 6.84
CA ASN A 73 5.04 -26.82 7.37
C ASN A 73 4.61 -27.79 6.27
N ASP A 74 4.22 -27.28 5.09
CA ASP A 74 3.69 -28.11 4.02
C ASP A 74 4.80 -28.52 3.05
N GLU A 75 4.71 -29.73 2.50
CA GLU A 75 5.69 -30.24 1.53
C GLU A 75 5.64 -29.45 0.20
N TYR A 76 4.43 -29.10 -0.27
CA TYR A 76 4.19 -28.35 -1.50
C TYR A 76 3.28 -27.14 -1.25
N PRO A 77 3.79 -26.07 -0.63
CA PRO A 77 2.99 -24.91 -0.27
C PRO A 77 2.70 -24.03 -1.49
N ILE A 78 1.43 -23.71 -1.71
CA ILE A 78 0.97 -22.76 -2.74
C ILE A 78 0.56 -21.44 -2.08
N MET A 79 1.06 -20.30 -2.56
CA MET A 79 0.62 -18.97 -2.08
C MET A 79 -0.53 -18.43 -2.92
N SER A 80 -1.43 -17.66 -2.30
CA SER A 80 -2.28 -16.74 -3.04
C SER A 80 -1.52 -15.45 -3.40
N ASP A 81 -1.97 -14.75 -4.44
CA ASP A 81 -1.40 -13.45 -4.87
C ASP A 81 -1.27 -12.45 -3.73
N ARG A 82 -2.26 -12.41 -2.83
CA ARG A 82 -2.24 -11.53 -1.66
C ARG A 82 -1.09 -11.88 -0.72
N MET A 83 -0.87 -13.18 -0.48
CA MET A 83 0.22 -13.66 0.37
C MET A 83 1.58 -13.37 -0.24
N GLU A 84 1.73 -13.63 -1.53
CA GLU A 84 2.96 -13.35 -2.27
C GLU A 84 3.28 -11.84 -2.20
N LYS A 85 2.30 -10.97 -2.49
CA LYS A 85 2.46 -9.52 -2.38
C LYS A 85 2.85 -9.08 -0.97
N THR A 86 2.21 -9.65 0.05
CA THR A 86 2.51 -9.34 1.45
C THR A 86 3.94 -9.76 1.81
N ARG A 87 4.36 -10.96 1.42
CA ARG A 87 5.74 -11.44 1.62
C ARG A 87 6.74 -10.50 0.94
N ARG A 88 6.54 -10.22 -0.34
CA ARG A 88 7.43 -9.34 -1.12
C ARG A 88 7.51 -7.92 -0.55
N SER A 89 6.41 -7.41 -0.01
CA SER A 89 6.41 -6.09 0.64
C SER A 89 7.15 -6.06 1.99
N GLY A 90 7.25 -7.20 2.67
CA GLY A 90 8.01 -7.35 3.91
C GLY A 90 9.48 -7.73 3.69
N GLU A 91 9.87 -8.04 2.45
CA GLU A 91 11.27 -8.29 2.11
C GLU A 91 12.07 -7.00 2.18
N THR A 92 13.24 -7.10 2.79
CA THR A 92 14.15 -5.97 2.90
C THR A 92 14.87 -5.78 1.58
N SER A 93 15.08 -4.53 1.15
CA SER A 93 15.84 -4.24 -0.06
C SER A 93 17.27 -4.81 0.03
N GLU A 94 17.83 -5.27 -1.08
CA GLU A 94 19.21 -5.75 -1.19
C GLU A 94 20.24 -4.72 -0.66
N LYS A 95 19.98 -3.43 -0.90
CA LYS A 95 20.77 -2.33 -0.35
C LYS A 95 20.90 -2.33 1.17
N MET A 96 19.89 -2.84 1.88
CA MET A 96 19.95 -2.96 3.33
C MET A 96 20.89 -4.09 3.78
N ALA A 97 21.09 -5.13 2.96
CA ALA A 97 22.12 -6.14 3.20
C ALA A 97 23.53 -5.59 2.97
N GLU A 98 23.70 -4.66 2.02
CA GLU A 98 24.99 -3.98 1.79
C GLU A 98 25.37 -3.02 2.93
N GLU A 99 24.38 -2.26 3.43
CA GLU A 99 24.62 -1.19 4.39
C GLU A 99 24.74 -1.68 5.84
N TYR A 100 24.36 -2.93 6.14
CA TYR A 100 24.38 -3.49 7.49
C TYR A 100 25.37 -4.67 7.59
N ASP A 101 26.22 -4.64 8.61
CA ASP A 101 27.12 -5.75 8.94
C ASP A 101 26.34 -6.95 9.53
N LYS A 102 26.95 -8.12 9.61
CA LYS A 102 26.42 -9.35 10.22
C LYS A 102 25.96 -9.19 11.68
N PHE A 103 26.47 -8.16 12.37
CA PHE A 103 26.07 -7.78 13.72
C PHE A 103 24.90 -6.78 13.77
N GLY A 104 24.31 -6.43 12.63
CA GLY A 104 23.20 -5.47 12.51
C GLY A 104 23.63 -4.00 12.65
N LYS A 105 24.93 -3.71 12.54
CA LYS A 105 25.44 -2.34 12.61
C LYS A 105 25.43 -1.69 11.22
N TYR A 106 24.87 -0.49 11.14
CA TYR A 106 24.88 0.33 9.92
C TYR A 106 26.30 0.81 9.60
N GLN A 107 26.81 0.46 8.42
CA GLN A 107 28.12 0.84 7.88
C GLN A 107 28.01 1.79 6.68
N GLY A 108 26.79 2.10 6.23
CA GLY A 108 26.55 3.05 5.15
C GLY A 108 26.88 4.50 5.52
N LYS A 109 26.74 5.41 4.54
CA LYS A 109 26.92 6.85 4.77
C LYS A 109 25.96 7.31 5.87
N PRO A 110 26.40 8.02 6.93
CA PRO A 110 25.51 8.46 7.98
C PRO A 110 24.48 9.46 7.43
N VAL A 111 23.25 9.00 7.22
CA VAL A 111 22.12 9.82 6.80
C VAL A 111 21.22 10.06 8.01
N ARG A 112 20.77 11.31 8.20
CA ARG A 112 19.77 11.61 9.22
C ARG A 112 18.47 10.88 8.89
N ARG A 113 17.88 10.19 9.86
CA ARG A 113 16.57 9.55 9.71
C ARG A 113 15.55 10.57 9.18
N ARG A 114 14.72 10.14 8.22
CA ARG A 114 13.54 10.93 7.82
C ARG A 114 12.61 11.09 9.02
N LEU A 115 12.22 12.33 9.31
CA LEU A 115 11.23 12.62 10.35
C LEU A 115 9.92 11.92 10.00
N SER A 116 9.21 11.40 11.00
CA SER A 116 7.86 10.90 10.80
C SER A 116 6.92 12.06 10.46
N THR A 117 5.76 11.77 9.90
CA THR A 117 4.75 12.80 9.56
C THR A 117 4.40 13.65 10.78
N TYR A 118 4.25 13.01 11.95
CA TYR A 118 3.96 13.70 13.21
C TYR A 118 5.11 14.61 13.67
N GLU A 119 6.35 14.11 13.62
CA GLU A 119 7.54 14.90 13.97
C GLU A 119 7.73 16.09 13.03
N GLY A 120 7.51 15.90 11.73
CA GLY A 120 7.55 16.96 10.72
C GLY A 120 6.55 18.07 11.00
N ILE A 121 5.29 17.73 11.33
CA ILE A 121 4.25 18.69 11.70
C ILE A 121 4.67 19.51 12.93
N GLN A 122 5.27 18.88 13.94
CA GLN A 122 5.70 19.58 15.14
C GLN A 122 6.86 20.55 14.87
N VAL A 123 7.85 20.13 14.09
CA VAL A 123 8.99 20.97 13.67
C VAL A 123 8.49 22.15 12.84
N ASP A 124 7.59 21.90 11.88
CA ASP A 124 7.00 22.93 11.03
C ASP A 124 6.16 23.92 11.83
N ARG A 125 5.40 23.45 12.82
CA ARG A 125 4.65 24.34 13.73
C ARG A 125 5.58 25.30 14.45
N ARG A 126 6.70 24.78 15.00
CA ARG A 126 7.73 25.61 15.65
C ARG A 126 8.44 26.54 14.66
N ALA A 127 8.67 26.10 13.42
CA ALA A 127 9.29 26.91 12.37
C ALA A 127 8.37 28.05 11.92
N LYS A 128 7.08 27.77 11.66
CA LYS A 128 6.07 28.78 11.27
C LYS A 128 5.86 29.82 12.37
N ALA A 129 5.82 29.41 13.64
CA ALA A 129 5.70 30.33 14.77
C ALA A 129 6.89 31.31 14.83
N ARG A 130 8.13 30.79 14.79
CA ARG A 130 9.34 31.64 14.79
C ARG A 130 9.44 32.54 13.56
N ASN A 131 9.02 32.06 12.39
CA ASN A 131 9.00 32.88 11.17
C ASN A 131 7.96 34.01 11.25
N LYS A 132 6.80 33.77 11.87
CA LYS A 132 5.81 34.82 12.14
C LYS A 132 6.39 35.90 13.05
N GLU A 133 7.04 35.51 14.15
CA GLU A 133 7.70 36.46 15.08
C GLU A 133 8.80 37.27 14.37
N ARG A 134 9.65 36.61 13.57
CA ARG A 134 10.69 37.30 12.79
C ARG A 134 10.09 38.29 11.80
N ARG A 135 8.99 37.95 11.14
CA ARG A 135 8.30 38.84 10.20
C ARG A 135 7.71 40.06 10.90
N VAL A 136 7.13 39.88 12.09
CA VAL A 136 6.62 41.00 12.90
C VAL A 136 7.77 41.92 13.29
N LYS A 137 8.85 41.39 13.88
CA LYS A 137 10.04 42.17 14.24
C LYS A 137 10.63 42.94 13.06
N TYR A 138 10.71 42.31 11.89
CA TYR A 138 11.19 42.96 10.66
C TYR A 138 10.25 44.08 10.19
N SER A 139 8.93 43.83 10.19
CA SER A 139 7.93 44.86 9.86
C SER A 139 8.00 46.04 10.82
N ASP A 140 8.15 45.79 12.11
CA ASP A 140 8.23 46.83 13.13
C ASP A 140 9.49 47.68 12.94
N PHE A 141 10.62 47.05 12.61
CA PHE A 141 11.86 47.74 12.25
C PHE A 141 11.70 48.61 11.00
N VAL A 142 11.15 48.06 9.91
CA VAL A 142 10.93 48.81 8.66
C VAL A 142 9.99 50.00 8.86
N LYS A 143 9.01 49.87 9.76
CA LYS A 143 8.04 50.94 10.08
C LYS A 143 8.53 51.91 11.14
N GLY A 144 9.77 51.77 11.63
CA GLY A 144 10.34 52.65 12.65
C GLY A 144 9.71 52.50 14.04
N LYS A 145 8.99 51.40 14.29
CA LYS A 145 8.26 51.12 15.54
C LYS A 145 9.07 50.32 16.56
N THR A 146 10.35 50.10 16.29
CA THR A 146 11.25 49.43 17.23
C THR A 146 11.73 50.39 18.31
N PRO A 147 11.82 49.95 19.57
CA PRO A 147 12.27 50.80 20.68
C PRO A 147 13.60 51.49 20.38
N GLY A 148 13.64 52.80 20.53
CA GLY A 148 14.85 53.61 20.27
C GLY A 148 14.99 54.12 18.83
N GLN A 149 14.01 53.86 17.96
CA GLN A 149 13.86 54.54 16.68
C GLN A 149 12.79 55.64 16.79
N PHE A 150 12.92 56.67 15.94
CA PHE A 150 11.91 57.71 15.81
C PHE A 150 11.58 57.93 14.34
N THR A 151 10.31 58.18 14.07
CA THR A 151 9.82 58.54 12.73
C THR A 151 9.47 60.02 12.72
N VAL A 152 9.85 60.75 11.67
CA VAL A 152 9.52 62.17 11.49
C VAL A 152 8.57 62.31 10.31
N ASN A 153 7.45 62.99 10.52
CA ASN A 153 6.57 63.37 9.41
C ASN A 153 7.19 64.56 8.66
N ILE A 154 7.51 64.36 7.38
CA ILE A 154 8.23 65.36 6.56
C ILE A 154 7.37 66.61 6.31
N ALA A 155 6.04 66.49 6.32
CA ALA A 155 5.13 67.61 6.05
C ALA A 155 4.84 68.46 7.30
N THR A 156 4.77 67.85 8.49
CA THR A 156 4.39 68.53 9.75
C THR A 156 5.57 68.73 10.70
N GLY A 157 6.69 68.04 10.47
CA GLY A 157 7.87 68.07 11.35
C GLY A 157 7.70 67.32 12.68
N GLU A 158 6.54 66.70 12.91
CA GLU A 158 6.24 66.00 14.16
C GLU A 158 7.08 64.72 14.29
N LYS A 159 7.77 64.60 15.42
CA LYS A 159 8.61 63.45 15.77
C LYS A 159 7.82 62.51 16.67
N ILE A 160 7.62 61.28 16.23
CA ILE A 160 7.03 60.20 17.03
C ILE A 160 8.14 59.27 17.47
N ILE A 161 8.32 59.14 18.78
CA ILE A 161 9.27 58.21 19.41
C ILE A 161 8.50 56.94 19.76
N HIS A 162 9.04 55.78 19.36
CA HIS A 162 8.43 54.46 19.58
C HIS A 162 9.21 53.64 20.60
#